data_AF-H9XAS8-F1
#
_entry.id   AF-H9XAS8-F1
#
_cell.length_a   1.000
_cell.length_b   1.000
_cell.length_c   1.000
_cell.angle_alpha   90.00
_cell.angle_beta   90.00
_cell.angle_gamma   90.00
#
_symmetry.space_group_name_H-M   'P 1'
#
loop_
_entity.id
_entity.type
_entity.pdbx_description
1 polymer ?
#
loop_
_entity_poly.entity_id
_entity_poly.type
_entity_poly.pdbx_seq_one_letter_code
_entity_poly.pdbx_strand_id
1 'polypeptide(L)'
;GIVCEKLPAEICAFSVSTSGARCVLQKWTLKDGNAKYECETSEIMAEALNGLIETEECMKACGVERMTVGMSAEHLSEGVFTEKLCCPNCYT
;
A
#
# COMPACT_ATOMS: atom_id res chain seq x y z
N GLY A 1 -8.09 15.25 0.17
CA GLY A 1 -7.91 14.03 -0.62
C GLY A 1 -6.65 13.34 -0.18
N ILE A 2 -6.60 12.02 -0.29
CA ILE A 2 -5.41 11.20 -0.04
C ILE A 2 -4.39 11.41 -1.16
N VAL A 3 -3.15 11.66 -0.76
CA VAL A 3 -1.94 11.75 -1.61
C VAL A 3 -0.90 10.87 -0.91
N CYS A 4 -0.41 9.83 -1.58
CA CYS A 4 0.40 8.79 -0.95
C CYS A 4 1.65 9.36 -0.28
N GLU A 5 2.35 10.28 -0.95
CA GLU A 5 3.60 10.89 -0.48
C GLU A 5 3.40 11.79 0.77
N LYS A 6 2.16 12.07 1.14
CA LYS A 6 1.80 12.82 2.35
C LYS A 6 1.27 11.93 3.47
N LEU A 7 1.13 10.63 3.23
CA LEU A 7 0.70 9.69 4.25
C LEU A 7 1.87 9.33 5.19
N PRO A 8 1.61 9.20 6.49
CA PRO A 8 2.55 8.58 7.40
C PRO A 8 2.71 7.09 7.04
N ALA A 9 3.90 6.54 7.31
CA ALA A 9 4.28 5.18 6.94
C ALA A 9 3.27 4.14 7.46
N GLU A 10 2.75 4.36 8.67
CA GLU A 10 1.87 3.47 9.39
C GLU A 10 0.49 3.32 8.75
N ILE A 11 0.09 4.19 7.81
CA ILE A 11 -1.18 4.06 7.08
C ILE A 11 -0.97 4.09 5.56
N CYS A 12 0.28 4.02 5.11
CA CYS A 12 0.62 4.11 3.70
C CYS A 12 0.23 2.86 2.93
N ALA A 13 0.70 1.70 3.38
CA ALA A 13 0.52 0.45 2.64
C ALA A 13 -0.98 0.16 2.43
N PHE A 14 -1.34 -0.26 1.22
CA PHE A 14 -2.70 -0.64 0.80
C PHE A 14 -3.73 0.50 0.71
N SER A 15 -3.39 1.71 1.15
CA SER A 15 -4.23 2.90 0.93
C SER A 15 -4.41 3.21 -0.56
N VAL A 16 -5.47 3.95 -0.87
CA VAL A 16 -5.82 4.37 -2.22
C VAL A 16 -5.85 5.90 -2.27
N SER A 17 -5.06 6.49 -3.13
CA SER A 17 -5.04 7.92 -3.36
C SER A 17 -6.38 8.42 -3.91
N THR A 18 -6.58 9.74 -3.90
CA THR A 18 -7.79 10.35 -4.49
C THR A 18 -7.88 10.11 -6.00
N SER A 19 -6.74 9.87 -6.67
CA SER A 19 -6.72 9.54 -8.10
C SER A 19 -7.05 8.08 -8.38
N GLY A 20 -7.28 7.26 -7.35
CA GLY A 20 -7.55 5.84 -7.46
C GLY A 20 -6.30 4.96 -7.52
N ALA A 21 -5.11 5.54 -7.39
CA ALA A 21 -3.86 4.78 -7.39
C ALA A 21 -3.55 4.21 -6.00
N ARG A 22 -3.05 2.98 -5.93
CA ARG A 22 -2.64 2.34 -4.66
C ARG A 22 -1.35 2.97 -4.14
N CYS A 23 -1.29 3.19 -2.84
CA CYS A 23 -0.11 3.68 -2.13
C CYS A 23 0.78 2.52 -1.68
N VAL A 24 2.09 2.74 -1.72
CA VAL A 24 3.10 1.72 -1.44
C VAL A 24 4.11 2.21 -0.43
N LEU A 25 4.44 1.35 0.52
CA LEU A 25 5.46 1.65 1.51
C LEU A 25 6.81 1.10 1.06
N GLN A 26 7.75 2.00 0.82
CA GLN A 26 9.13 1.68 0.53
C GLN A 26 9.99 1.72 1.79
N LYS A 27 11.03 0.90 1.82
CA LYS A 27 12.03 0.86 2.88
C LYS A 27 13.41 1.06 2.28
N TRP A 28 14.10 2.07 2.78
CA TRP A 28 15.48 2.39 2.42
C TRP A 28 16.40 2.12 3.59
N THR A 29 17.54 1.50 3.31
CA THR A 29 18.61 1.38 4.31
C THR A 29 19.53 2.57 4.17
N LEU A 30 19.65 3.36 5.23
CA LEU A 30 20.53 4.53 5.29
C LEU A 30 21.97 4.10 5.58
N LYS A 31 22.92 5.01 5.31
CA LYS A 31 24.37 4.75 5.49
C LYS A 31 24.77 4.48 6.95
N ASP A 32 23.97 4.93 7.90
CA ASP A 32 24.16 4.71 9.34
C ASP A 32 23.52 3.40 9.83
N GLY A 33 22.93 2.61 8.93
CA GLY A 33 22.23 1.36 9.25
C GLY A 33 20.77 1.53 9.65
N ASN A 34 20.26 2.77 9.74
CA ASN A 34 18.86 3.02 10.05
C ASN A 34 17.96 2.75 8.84
N ALA A 35 16.71 2.36 9.10
CA ALA A 35 15.70 2.22 8.07
C ALA A 35 14.90 3.52 7.93
N LYS A 36 14.74 4.00 6.69
CA LYS A 36 13.80 5.06 6.33
C LYS A 36 12.62 4.46 5.60
N TYR A 37 11.41 4.91 5.94
CA TYR A 37 10.20 4.51 5.26
C TYR A 37 9.63 5.70 4.50
N GLU A 38 9.24 5.47 3.25
CA GLU A 38 8.63 6.49 2.39
C GLU A 38 7.42 5.90 1.69
N CYS A 39 6.37 6.71 1.59
CA CYS A 39 5.14 6.33 0.91
C CYS A 39 5.16 6.89 -0.51
N GLU A 40 4.81 6.07 -1.49
CA GLU A 40 4.79 6.44 -2.90
C GLU A 40 3.48 6.01 -3.56
N THR A 41 3.09 6.72 -4.62
CA THR A 41 1.99 6.32 -5.48
C THR A 41 2.46 5.24 -6.46
N SER A 42 1.78 4.09 -6.51
CA SER A 42 2.04 3.07 -7.54
C SER A 42 1.24 3.30 -8.82
N GLU A 43 1.62 2.58 -9.87
CA GLU A 43 0.87 2.49 -11.12
C GLU A 43 -0.37 1.58 -11.03
N ILE A 44 -0.58 0.91 -9.90
CA ILE A 44 -1.72 -0.01 -9.70
C ILE A 44 -2.96 0.81 -9.34
N MET A 45 -3.96 0.75 -10.20
CA MET A 45 -5.25 1.39 -9.97
C MET A 45 -6.17 0.49 -9.16
N ALA A 46 -6.85 1.06 -8.17
CA ALA A 46 -7.92 0.41 -7.42
C ALA A 46 -9.25 0.68 -8.14
N GLU A 47 -9.85 -0.37 -8.68
CA GLU A 47 -11.12 -0.25 -9.40
C GLU A 47 -12.24 0.22 -8.46
N ALA A 48 -12.90 1.33 -8.81
CA ALA A 48 -14.00 1.95 -8.07
C ALA A 48 -13.69 2.52 -6.67
N LEU A 49 -12.42 2.54 -6.24
CA LEU A 49 -12.01 3.05 -4.93
C LEU A 49 -11.17 4.30 -5.12
N ASN A 50 -11.55 5.41 -4.47
CA ASN A 50 -10.82 6.67 -4.55
C ASN A 50 -10.73 7.28 -3.15
N GLY A 51 -9.52 7.50 -2.64
CA GLY A 51 -9.32 8.15 -1.35
C GLY A 51 -9.71 7.29 -0.14
N LEU A 52 -9.32 6.02 -0.15
CA LEU A 52 -9.58 5.07 0.94
C LEU A 52 -8.30 4.78 1.75
N ILE A 53 -8.41 4.70 3.07
CA ILE A 53 -7.44 4.04 3.95
C ILE A 53 -8.05 2.71 4.36
N GLU A 54 -7.37 1.60 4.06
CA GLU A 54 -7.87 0.27 4.45
C GLU A 54 -7.89 0.11 5.98
N THR A 55 -8.92 -0.56 6.50
CA THR A 55 -9.08 -0.75 7.95
C THR A 55 -8.29 -1.96 8.46
N GLU A 56 -8.15 -2.07 9.78
CA GLU A 56 -7.47 -3.23 10.38
C GLU A 56 -8.21 -4.54 10.13
N GLU A 57 -9.53 -4.51 10.08
CA GLU A 57 -10.36 -5.67 9.76
C GLU A 57 -10.04 -6.18 8.35
N CYS A 58 -9.91 -5.26 7.39
CA CYS A 58 -9.52 -5.59 6.02
C CYS A 58 -8.10 -6.16 5.96
N MET A 59 -7.13 -5.50 6.61
CA MET A 59 -5.74 -5.96 6.68
C MET A 59 -5.65 -7.38 7.27
N LYS A 60 -6.39 -7.63 8.36
CA LYS A 60 -6.48 -8.95 9.01
C LYS A 60 -7.15 -10.00 8.12
N ALA A 61 -8.23 -9.65 7.42
CA ALA A 61 -8.90 -10.55 6.49
C ALA A 61 -7.98 -10.96 5.32
N CYS A 62 -7.09 -10.06 4.91
CA CYS A 62 -6.11 -10.29 3.84
C CYS A 62 -4.80 -10.93 4.34
N GLY A 63 -4.62 -11.08 5.67
CA GLY A 63 -3.41 -11.66 6.26
C GLY A 63 -2.15 -10.81 6.06
N VAL A 64 -2.30 -9.48 6.00
CA VAL A 64 -1.22 -8.52 5.79
C VAL A 64 -1.11 -7.54 6.98
N GLU A 65 0.05 -6.88 7.11
CA GLU A 65 0.32 -5.90 8.18
C GLU A 65 0.56 -4.49 7.61
N ARG A 66 0.27 -3.44 8.40
CA ARG A 66 0.38 -2.03 7.96
C ARG A 66 1.79 -1.62 7.51
N MET A 67 2.82 -2.24 8.08
CA MET A 67 4.22 -1.98 7.75
C MET A 67 4.77 -2.96 6.70
N THR A 68 3.89 -3.56 5.89
CA THR A 68 4.32 -4.37 4.75
C THR A 68 5.09 -3.47 3.78
N VAL A 69 6.37 -3.81 3.58
CA VAL A 69 7.29 -3.08 2.71
C VAL A 69 7.66 -3.93 1.50
N GLY A 70 8.10 -3.27 0.42
CA GLY A 70 8.67 -3.98 -0.72
C GLY A 70 7.66 -4.33 -1.81
N MET A 71 6.67 -3.46 -2.04
CA MET A 71 6.01 -3.35 -3.34
C MET A 71 6.98 -2.70 -4.36
N SER A 72 8.17 -3.27 -4.53
CA SER A 72 9.07 -2.81 -5.58
C SER A 72 8.55 -3.31 -6.93
N ALA A 73 8.72 -2.51 -7.98
CA ALA A 73 8.17 -2.80 -9.31
C ALA A 73 8.61 -4.17 -9.86
N GLU A 74 9.70 -4.75 -9.35
CA GLU A 74 10.21 -6.06 -9.76
C GLU A 74 9.39 -7.24 -9.23
N HIS A 75 8.70 -7.11 -8.08
CA HIS A 75 7.84 -8.16 -7.53
C HIS A 75 6.38 -8.06 -7.99
N LEU A 76 5.99 -6.97 -8.66
CA LEU A 76 4.65 -6.80 -9.25
C LEU A 76 4.39 -7.75 -10.44
N SER A 77 5.45 -8.33 -11.01
CA SER A 77 5.41 -9.35 -12.06
C SER A 77 4.99 -10.72 -11.53
N GLU A 78 5.23 -11.01 -10.25
CA GLU A 78 4.70 -12.21 -9.62
C GLU A 78 3.25 -11.92 -9.21
N GLY A 79 2.28 -12.38 -10.03
CA GLY A 79 0.83 -12.18 -9.88
C GLY A 79 0.22 -12.52 -8.50
N VAL A 80 1.02 -13.04 -7.58
CA VAL A 80 0.74 -13.16 -6.14
C VAL A 80 0.43 -11.80 -5.50
N PHE A 81 0.96 -10.69 -6.02
CA PHE A 81 0.69 -9.37 -5.42
C PHE A 81 -0.67 -8.79 -5.83
N THR A 82 -1.10 -9.00 -7.07
CA THR A 82 -2.46 -8.62 -7.51
C THR A 82 -3.55 -9.36 -6.74
N GLU A 83 -3.29 -10.58 -6.27
CA GLU A 83 -4.21 -11.35 -5.40
C GLU A 83 -4.22 -10.86 -3.94
N LYS A 84 -3.19 -10.13 -3.48
CA LYS A 84 -3.08 -9.56 -2.12
C LYS A 84 -3.55 -8.11 -2.02
N LEU A 85 -3.94 -7.49 -3.14
CA LEU A 85 -4.67 -6.24 -3.14
C LEU A 85 -6.03 -6.53 -2.48
N CYS A 86 -6.26 -5.89 -1.34
CA CYS A 86 -7.33 -6.23 -0.42
C CYS A 86 -8.66 -6.60 -1.12
N CYS A 87 -9.09 -7.83 -0.82
CA CYS A 87 -10.23 -8.58 -1.37
C CYS A 87 -11.53 -7.73 -1.46
N PRO A 88 -12.46 -8.02 -2.40
CA PRO A 88 -13.78 -7.36 -2.46
C PRO A 88 -14.54 -7.30 -1.11
N ASN A 89 -14.23 -8.21 -0.18
CA ASN A 89 -14.79 -8.24 1.18
C ASN A 89 -14.39 -7.04 2.06
N CYS A 90 -13.43 -6.21 1.66
CA CYS A 90 -13.12 -4.96 2.37
C CYS A 90 -14.11 -3.83 2.05
N TYR A 91 -15.03 -4.05 1.10
CA TYR A 91 -15.96 -3.03 0.61
C TYR A 91 -17.44 -3.42 0.79
N THR A 92 -17.73 -4.48 1.55
CA THR A 92 -19.10 -4.90 1.91
C THR A 92 -19.54 -4.33 3.25
#